data_AF-A0A009ZA80-F1
#
_entry.id   AF-A0A009ZA80-F1
#
_cell.length_a   1.000
_cell.length_b   1.000
_cell.length_c   1.000
_cell.angle_alpha   90.00
_cell.angle_beta   90.00
_cell.angle_gamma   90.00
#
_symmetry.space_group_name_H-M   'P 1'
#
loop_
_entity.id
_entity.type
_entity.pdbx_description
1 polymer ?
#
loop_
_entity_poly.entity_id
_entity_poly.type
_entity_poly.pdbx_seq_one_letter_code
_entity_poly.pdbx_strand_id
1 'polypeptide(L)'
;MFIKLIKDIFFFLKALIRFIFGMPKIEEKWIFPISMTTPEQTKENIVPKIIWMYWDGNKGNALVDLCISNTKTVCNDFDVRVLNNQTISAYIELPVFNEELPIAVKADYIRLALLKKYGGIWMDASIFLTENLNWVLEKISNNSTFVFYSDHCTTDYTNPIVENWFIATTKDNEFINDWFAEFQKCISDSNPTQYYKSYAQDRDVIQNIPNTDYLMCYIAAAIIRKRKNYNVVTLNSGSQGHYYNYVLYSNGFFIALKLLLANKKYIYNPRLIKFTNETREFANKFIENRLFRDKSILGSSIKSRNEISLGG
;
A
#
# COMPACT_ATOMS: atom_id res chain seq x y z
N MET A 1 -25.78 18.42 0.78
CA MET A 1 -25.04 18.84 -0.44
C MET A 1 -24.11 20.03 -0.18
N PHE A 2 -24.61 21.14 0.38
CA PHE A 2 -23.82 22.37 0.65
C PHE A 2 -22.59 22.16 1.57
N ILE A 3 -22.74 21.43 2.68
CA ILE A 3 -21.63 21.15 3.62
C ILE A 3 -20.50 20.33 2.96
N LYS A 4 -20.85 19.38 2.09
CA LYS A 4 -19.87 18.58 1.35
C LYS A 4 -19.09 19.48 0.38
N LEU A 5 -19.79 20.31 -0.39
CA LEU A 5 -19.17 21.26 -1.31
C LEU A 5 -18.21 22.22 -0.61
N ILE A 6 -18.58 22.75 0.58
CA ILE A 6 -17.69 23.61 1.37
C ILE A 6 -16.43 22.85 1.79
N LYS A 7 -16.56 21.61 2.26
CA LYS A 7 -15.41 20.78 2.62
C LYS A 7 -14.50 20.52 1.42
N ASP A 8 -15.07 20.20 0.27
CA ASP A 8 -14.33 19.93 -0.96
C ASP A 8 -13.56 21.18 -1.42
N ILE A 9 -14.19 22.37 -1.40
CA ILE A 9 -13.53 23.66 -1.69
C ILE A 9 -12.40 23.93 -0.69
N PHE A 10 -12.63 23.71 0.60
CA PHE A 10 -11.63 23.93 1.64
C PHE A 10 -10.38 23.06 1.45
N PHE A 11 -10.56 21.76 1.18
CA PHE A 11 -9.43 20.85 0.93
C PHE A 11 -8.75 21.15 -0.40
N PHE A 12 -9.49 21.57 -1.44
CA PHE A 12 -8.92 22.05 -2.69
C PHE A 12 -8.01 23.26 -2.47
N LEU A 13 -8.49 24.29 -1.76
CA LEU A 13 -7.70 25.50 -1.46
C LEU A 13 -6.44 25.17 -0.65
N LYS A 14 -6.56 24.28 0.35
CA LYS A 14 -5.39 23.81 1.10
C LYS A 14 -4.38 23.08 0.23
N ALA A 15 -4.84 22.21 -0.67
CA ALA A 15 -3.97 21.51 -1.62
C ALA A 15 -3.30 22.50 -2.59
N LEU A 16 -4.04 23.51 -3.08
CA LEU A 16 -3.52 24.56 -3.95
C LEU A 16 -2.43 25.39 -3.26
N ILE A 17 -2.66 25.81 -2.01
CA ILE A 17 -1.66 26.55 -1.21
C ILE A 17 -0.38 25.73 -1.10
N ARG A 18 -0.46 24.45 -0.70
CA ARG A 18 0.73 23.59 -0.61
C ARG A 18 1.37 23.31 -1.97
N PHE A 19 0.57 23.21 -3.02
CA PHE A 19 1.06 23.01 -4.38
C PHE A 19 1.92 24.19 -4.85
N ILE A 20 1.50 25.43 -4.55
CA ILE A 20 2.17 26.69 -4.93
C ILE A 20 3.33 27.02 -3.99
N PHE A 21 3.10 27.02 -2.68
CA PHE A 21 4.03 27.58 -1.69
C PHE A 21 4.97 26.55 -1.05
N GLY A 22 4.80 25.26 -1.35
CA GLY A 22 5.69 24.19 -0.88
C GLY A 22 4.95 23.09 -0.13
N MET A 23 5.45 21.87 -0.30
CA MET A 23 4.94 20.68 0.38
C MET A 23 5.83 20.38 1.60
N PRO A 24 5.26 20.13 2.78
CA PRO A 24 6.06 19.81 3.96
C PRO A 24 6.81 18.49 3.76
N LYS A 25 7.98 18.36 4.39
CA LYS A 25 8.64 17.07 4.56
C LYS A 25 7.92 16.31 5.68
N ILE A 26 7.71 15.02 5.49
CA ILE A 26 7.22 14.12 6.54
C ILE A 26 8.40 13.25 6.95
N GLU A 27 8.77 13.27 8.22
CA GLU A 27 9.88 12.46 8.73
C GLU A 27 9.48 10.99 8.82
N GLU A 28 10.47 10.12 8.59
CA GLU A 28 10.32 8.69 8.76
C GLU A 28 10.30 8.36 10.25
N LYS A 29 9.24 7.68 10.68
CA LYS A 29 9.04 7.21 12.04
C LYS A 29 9.02 5.69 12.04
N TRP A 30 10.20 5.12 12.10
CA TRP A 30 10.41 3.68 12.22
C TRP A 30 10.08 3.19 13.62
N ILE A 31 9.37 2.06 13.71
CA ILE A 31 9.10 1.36 14.96
C ILE A 31 9.60 -0.08 14.78
N PHE A 32 10.52 -0.50 15.65
CA PHE A 32 11.08 -1.83 15.69
C PHE A 32 10.50 -2.60 16.89
N PRO A 33 10.35 -3.94 16.80
CA PRO A 33 9.93 -4.73 17.94
C PRO A 33 10.99 -4.70 19.04
N ILE A 34 10.57 -4.82 20.30
CA ILE A 34 11.43 -4.74 21.50
C ILE A 34 12.55 -5.79 21.47
N SER A 35 12.29 -6.95 20.85
CA SER A 35 13.24 -8.04 20.65
C SER A 35 14.39 -7.71 19.68
N MET A 36 14.32 -6.60 18.93
CA MET A 36 15.32 -6.16 17.96
C MET A 36 16.25 -5.05 18.48
N THR A 37 16.62 -5.06 19.76
CA THR A 37 17.68 -4.17 20.24
C THR A 37 19.03 -4.63 19.71
N THR A 38 19.45 -3.98 18.61
CA THR A 38 20.68 -4.17 17.81
C THR A 38 20.59 -5.31 16.78
N PRO A 39 20.87 -5.07 15.48
CA PRO A 39 20.77 -6.12 14.48
C PRO A 39 21.92 -7.10 14.64
N GLU A 40 21.61 -8.31 15.12
CA GLU A 40 22.41 -9.46 14.78
C GLU A 40 22.29 -9.64 13.26
N GLN A 41 23.38 -9.30 12.53
CA GLN A 41 23.48 -9.45 11.09
C GLN A 41 23.44 -10.94 10.72
N THR A 42 22.27 -11.56 10.79
CA THR A 42 22.01 -12.82 10.09
C THR A 42 21.77 -12.44 8.63
N LYS A 43 22.83 -12.54 7.82
CA LYS A 43 22.92 -12.10 6.42
C LYS A 43 22.06 -12.90 5.43
N GLU A 44 21.26 -13.86 5.89
CA GLU A 44 20.35 -14.58 5.00
C GLU A 44 19.01 -13.85 4.96
N ASN A 45 18.73 -13.26 3.79
CA ASN A 45 17.46 -12.60 3.53
C ASN A 45 16.39 -13.69 3.34
N ILE A 46 15.67 -14.00 4.42
CA ILE A 46 14.72 -15.12 4.50
C ILE A 46 13.39 -14.79 3.80
N VAL A 47 13.14 -13.51 3.46
CA VAL A 47 11.97 -13.10 2.69
C VAL A 47 12.12 -13.60 1.26
N PRO A 48 11.23 -14.47 0.76
CA PRO A 48 11.25 -14.89 -0.64
C PRO A 48 11.20 -13.68 -1.57
N LYS A 49 12.10 -13.61 -2.56
CA LYS A 49 12.11 -12.53 -3.57
C LYS A 49 10.99 -12.68 -4.59
N ILE A 50 9.76 -12.71 -4.11
CA ILE A 50 8.52 -12.77 -4.89
C ILE A 50 7.72 -11.52 -4.55
N ILE A 51 7.31 -10.77 -5.57
CA ILE A 51 6.40 -9.64 -5.43
C ILE A 51 5.05 -10.06 -5.99
N TRP A 52 4.06 -10.15 -5.12
CA TRP A 52 2.67 -10.42 -5.45
C TRP A 52 1.92 -9.11 -5.67
N MET A 53 1.28 -9.02 -6.83
CA MET A 53 0.33 -7.97 -7.16
C MET A 53 -0.97 -8.61 -7.61
N TYR A 54 -2.08 -7.95 -7.30
CA TYR A 54 -3.38 -8.35 -7.81
C TYR A 54 -4.03 -7.18 -8.54
N TRP A 55 -4.48 -7.43 -9.76
CA TRP A 55 -5.20 -6.46 -10.57
C TRP A 55 -6.24 -7.15 -11.45
N ASP A 56 -7.48 -7.10 -11.01
CA ASP A 56 -8.61 -7.70 -11.74
C ASP A 56 -9.09 -6.85 -12.93
N GLY A 57 -8.56 -5.62 -13.06
CA GLY A 57 -8.40 -4.90 -14.33
C GLY A 57 -9.42 -5.08 -15.45
N ASN A 58 -10.74 -5.03 -15.19
CA ASN A 58 -11.77 -5.15 -16.24
C ASN A 58 -11.72 -4.03 -17.31
N LYS A 59 -10.92 -2.98 -17.09
CA LYS A 59 -10.55 -1.96 -18.07
C LYS A 59 -9.06 -1.66 -17.87
N GLY A 60 -8.28 -1.64 -18.95
CA GLY A 60 -6.88 -1.22 -18.92
C GLY A 60 -6.73 0.13 -18.22
N ASN A 61 -5.64 0.30 -17.46
CA ASN A 61 -5.36 1.53 -16.74
C ASN A 61 -3.87 1.85 -16.93
N ALA A 62 -3.58 2.84 -17.77
CA ALA A 62 -2.23 3.20 -18.18
C ALA A 62 -1.31 3.54 -16.98
N LEU A 63 -1.87 4.09 -15.88
CA LEU A 63 -1.09 4.31 -14.66
C LEU A 63 -0.71 3.00 -13.98
N VAL A 64 -1.65 2.07 -13.84
CA VAL A 64 -1.37 0.76 -13.22
C VAL A 64 -0.40 -0.05 -14.08
N ASP A 65 -0.57 -0.03 -15.40
CA ASP A 65 0.35 -0.68 -16.33
C ASP A 65 1.77 -0.09 -16.22
N LEU A 66 1.87 1.23 -16.05
CA LEU A 66 3.13 1.91 -15.77
C LEU A 66 3.74 1.45 -14.44
N CYS A 67 2.95 1.40 -13.36
CA CYS A 67 3.40 0.94 -12.05
C CYS A 67 3.92 -0.51 -12.10
N ILE A 68 3.15 -1.43 -12.68
CA ILE A 68 3.54 -2.84 -12.85
C ILE A 68 4.84 -2.96 -13.66
N SER A 69 4.92 -2.27 -14.80
CA SER A 69 6.11 -2.31 -15.65
C SER A 69 7.33 -1.73 -14.93
N ASN A 70 7.14 -0.61 -14.23
CA ASN A 70 8.18 0.01 -13.42
C ASN A 70 8.68 -0.92 -12.32
N THR A 71 7.79 -1.64 -11.63
CA THR A 71 8.21 -2.64 -10.63
C THR A 71 9.06 -3.74 -11.24
N LYS A 72 8.68 -4.30 -12.40
CA LYS A 72 9.48 -5.31 -13.10
C LYS A 72 10.88 -4.80 -13.46
N THR A 73 11.00 -3.53 -13.83
CA THR A 73 12.29 -2.90 -14.16
C THR A 73 13.14 -2.61 -12.92
N VAL A 74 12.55 -2.01 -11.89
CA VAL A 74 13.25 -1.57 -10.67
C VAL A 74 13.62 -2.75 -9.76
N CYS A 75 12.77 -3.77 -9.73
CA CYS A 75 12.93 -5.02 -8.97
C CYS A 75 13.22 -6.19 -9.91
N ASN A 76 14.18 -6.02 -10.84
CA ASN A 76 14.54 -7.05 -11.82
C ASN A 76 15.15 -8.32 -11.21
N ASP A 77 15.55 -8.27 -9.94
CA ASP A 77 16.05 -9.39 -9.15
C ASP A 77 14.94 -10.12 -8.35
N PHE A 78 13.68 -9.72 -8.54
CA PHE A 78 12.49 -10.33 -7.94
C PHE A 78 11.62 -11.03 -8.99
N ASP A 79 10.95 -12.10 -8.57
CA ASP A 79 9.85 -12.70 -9.32
C ASP A 79 8.57 -11.88 -9.12
N VAL A 80 8.26 -10.99 -10.06
CA VAL A 80 7.07 -10.11 -10.02
C VAL A 80 5.87 -10.79 -10.66
N ARG A 81 4.94 -11.26 -9.83
CA ARG A 81 3.72 -11.98 -10.22
C ARG A 81 2.50 -11.08 -10.13
N VAL A 82 1.91 -10.78 -11.28
CA VAL A 82 0.66 -10.01 -11.38
C VAL A 82 -0.48 -10.98 -11.64
N LEU A 83 -1.38 -11.10 -10.67
CA LEU A 83 -2.50 -12.03 -10.70
C LEU A 83 -3.83 -11.29 -10.93
N ASN A 84 -4.83 -12.02 -11.41
CA ASN A 84 -6.22 -11.58 -11.59
C ASN A 84 -7.18 -12.71 -11.19
N ASN A 85 -8.50 -12.51 -11.36
CA ASN A 85 -9.50 -13.54 -11.05
C ASN A 85 -9.27 -14.87 -11.80
N GLN A 86 -8.68 -14.84 -13.00
CA GLN A 86 -8.46 -16.04 -13.82
C GLN A 86 -7.21 -16.82 -13.39
N THR A 87 -6.16 -16.14 -12.93
CA THR A 87 -4.87 -16.77 -12.61
C THR A 87 -4.70 -17.10 -11.13
N ILE A 88 -5.50 -16.51 -10.24
CA ILE A 88 -5.31 -16.63 -8.79
C ILE A 88 -5.55 -18.06 -8.27
N SER A 89 -6.45 -18.82 -8.90
CA SER A 89 -6.79 -20.20 -8.54
C SER A 89 -5.62 -21.18 -8.66
N ALA A 90 -4.60 -20.85 -9.47
CA ALA A 90 -3.38 -21.66 -9.57
C ALA A 90 -2.49 -21.57 -8.30
N TYR A 91 -2.74 -20.59 -7.42
CA TYR A 91 -1.89 -20.31 -6.26
C TYR A 91 -2.61 -20.58 -4.94
N ILE A 92 -3.87 -20.16 -4.82
CA ILE A 92 -4.67 -20.30 -3.61
C ILE A 92 -6.09 -20.70 -3.95
N GLU A 93 -6.72 -21.43 -3.03
CA GLU A 93 -8.16 -21.66 -3.08
C GLU A 93 -8.87 -20.43 -2.53
N LEU A 94 -9.91 -19.99 -3.22
CA LEU A 94 -10.75 -18.87 -2.78
C LEU A 94 -12.04 -19.40 -2.16
N PRO A 95 -12.51 -18.82 -1.04
CA PRO A 95 -13.83 -19.13 -0.53
C PRO A 95 -14.89 -18.56 -1.48
N VAL A 96 -16.13 -19.03 -1.32
CA VAL A 96 -17.28 -18.33 -1.87
C VAL A 96 -17.47 -17.05 -1.07
N PHE A 97 -17.01 -15.92 -1.62
CA PHE A 97 -17.16 -14.64 -0.97
C PHE A 97 -18.64 -14.23 -0.94
N ASN A 98 -19.08 -13.65 0.17
CA ASN A 98 -20.34 -12.92 0.23
C ASN A 98 -20.34 -11.79 -0.84
N GLU A 99 -21.43 -11.66 -1.58
CA GLU A 99 -21.56 -10.71 -2.70
C GLU A 99 -21.49 -9.25 -2.24
N GLU A 100 -21.90 -8.95 -1.00
CA GLU A 100 -21.84 -7.62 -0.41
C GLU A 100 -20.41 -7.14 -0.14
N LEU A 101 -19.43 -8.06 -0.12
CA LEU A 101 -18.05 -7.70 0.13
C LEU A 101 -17.46 -6.87 -1.02
N PRO A 102 -16.91 -5.67 -0.72
CA PRO A 102 -16.21 -4.88 -1.72
C PRO A 102 -15.04 -5.64 -2.33
N ILE A 103 -14.74 -5.37 -3.61
CA ILE A 103 -13.60 -5.98 -4.32
C ILE A 103 -12.28 -5.76 -3.55
N ALA A 104 -12.11 -4.61 -2.90
CA ALA A 104 -10.94 -4.31 -2.08
C ALA A 104 -10.78 -5.31 -0.91
N VAL A 105 -11.88 -5.73 -0.29
CA VAL A 105 -11.86 -6.70 0.82
C VAL A 105 -11.54 -8.11 0.31
N LYS A 106 -12.03 -8.47 -0.87
CA LYS A 106 -11.65 -9.75 -1.52
C LYS A 106 -10.15 -9.77 -1.86
N ALA A 107 -9.62 -8.66 -2.37
CA ALA A 107 -8.18 -8.50 -2.57
C ALA A 107 -7.39 -8.57 -1.25
N ASP A 108 -7.98 -8.11 -0.14
CA ASP A 108 -7.36 -8.24 1.18
C ASP A 108 -7.18 -9.69 1.62
N TYR A 109 -8.18 -10.54 1.32
CA TYR A 109 -8.09 -11.97 1.59
C TYR A 109 -7.00 -12.63 0.72
N ILE A 110 -7.01 -12.34 -0.58
CA ILE A 110 -6.03 -12.87 -1.55
C ILE A 110 -4.60 -12.55 -1.09
N ARG A 111 -4.36 -11.31 -0.67
CA ARG A 111 -3.06 -10.87 -0.16
C ARG A 111 -2.57 -11.71 0.99
N LEU A 112 -3.37 -11.81 2.06
CA LEU A 112 -2.95 -12.52 3.25
C LEU A 112 -2.84 -14.03 3.00
N ALA A 113 -3.69 -14.60 2.15
CA ALA A 113 -3.60 -16.01 1.74
C ALA A 113 -2.30 -16.32 0.98
N LEU A 114 -1.90 -15.47 0.03
CA LEU A 114 -0.65 -15.62 -0.70
C LEU A 114 0.56 -15.50 0.23
N LEU A 115 0.58 -14.46 1.08
CA LEU A 115 1.69 -14.24 2.02
C LEU A 115 1.77 -15.35 3.07
N LYS A 116 0.64 -15.84 3.56
CA LYS A 116 0.60 -17.00 4.46
C LYS A 116 1.23 -18.23 3.83
N LYS A 117 0.89 -18.53 2.57
CA LYS A 117 1.33 -19.76 1.88
C LYS A 117 2.77 -19.68 1.38
N TYR A 118 3.18 -18.52 0.89
CA TYR A 118 4.42 -18.36 0.14
C TYR A 118 5.42 -17.37 0.75
N GLY A 119 5.01 -16.54 1.71
CA GLY A 119 5.79 -15.36 2.11
C GLY A 119 5.97 -14.38 0.95
N GLY A 120 7.01 -13.56 1.05
CA GLY A 120 7.41 -12.60 0.04
C GLY A 120 6.83 -11.22 0.30
N ILE A 121 6.59 -10.47 -0.77
CA ILE A 121 6.12 -9.09 -0.71
C ILE A 121 4.76 -8.99 -1.39
N TRP A 122 3.74 -8.50 -0.69
CA TRP A 122 2.58 -7.94 -1.35
C TRP A 122 2.81 -6.47 -1.63
N MET A 123 2.42 -6.04 -2.83
CA MET A 123 2.37 -4.64 -3.18
C MET A 123 1.13 -4.36 -4.04
N ASP A 124 0.31 -3.38 -3.66
CA ASP A 124 -0.80 -2.94 -4.51
C ASP A 124 -0.29 -2.55 -5.91
N ALA A 125 -1.01 -2.97 -6.96
CA ALA A 125 -0.58 -2.79 -8.36
C ALA A 125 -0.45 -1.32 -8.79
N SER A 126 -1.08 -0.39 -8.06
CA SER A 126 -1.01 1.06 -8.27
C SER A 126 0.09 1.74 -7.44
N ILE A 127 1.17 1.03 -7.12
CA ILE A 127 2.36 1.57 -6.45
C ILE A 127 3.49 1.76 -7.46
N PHE A 128 4.01 2.99 -7.54
CA PHE A 128 5.18 3.33 -8.36
C PHE A 128 6.43 3.34 -7.48
N LEU A 129 7.48 2.63 -7.89
CA LEU A 129 8.77 2.58 -7.19
C LEU A 129 9.75 3.58 -7.78
N THR A 130 10.51 4.26 -6.93
CA THR A 130 11.59 5.16 -7.35
C THR A 130 12.98 4.57 -7.06
N GLU A 131 13.03 3.53 -6.23
CA GLU A 131 14.19 2.68 -5.97
C GLU A 131 13.74 1.24 -5.64
N ASN A 132 14.69 0.29 -5.64
CA ASN A 132 14.46 -1.11 -5.31
C ASN A 132 14.05 -1.29 -3.83
N LEU A 133 13.43 -2.42 -3.47
CA LEU A 133 12.90 -2.71 -2.14
C LEU A 133 13.95 -3.20 -1.12
N ASN A 134 15.25 -3.17 -1.44
CA ASN A 134 16.32 -3.56 -0.51
C ASN A 134 16.26 -2.82 0.84
N TRP A 135 15.90 -1.53 0.84
CA TRP A 135 15.77 -0.74 2.07
C TRP A 135 14.70 -1.29 3.04
N VAL A 136 13.71 -2.03 2.54
CA VAL A 136 12.73 -2.76 3.36
C VAL A 136 13.35 -4.03 3.88
N LEU A 137 13.94 -4.84 2.99
CA LEU A 137 14.48 -6.15 3.33
C LEU A 137 15.63 -6.06 4.33
N GLU A 138 16.46 -5.02 4.26
CA GLU A 138 17.53 -4.73 5.22
C GLU A 138 17.03 -4.44 6.65
N LYS A 139 15.72 -4.20 6.84
CA LYS A 139 15.11 -3.95 8.15
C LYS A 139 14.39 -5.15 8.72
N ILE A 140 14.27 -6.23 7.96
CA ILE A 140 13.58 -7.45 8.35
C ILE A 140 14.64 -8.49 8.73
N SER A 141 14.41 -9.20 9.83
CA SER A 141 15.19 -10.37 10.22
C SER A 141 14.31 -11.63 10.21
N ASN A 142 14.87 -12.78 10.62
CA ASN A 142 14.09 -14.02 10.70
C ASN A 142 12.80 -13.84 11.52
N ASN A 143 11.72 -14.46 11.06
CA ASN A 143 10.39 -14.40 11.67
C ASN A 143 9.83 -12.98 11.84
N SER A 144 10.28 -12.01 11.05
CA SER A 144 9.79 -10.62 11.12
C SER A 144 8.96 -10.24 9.91
N THR A 145 8.05 -9.31 10.09
CA THR A 145 7.22 -8.73 9.03
C THR A 145 7.42 -7.23 8.98
N PHE A 146 7.52 -6.66 7.78
CA PHE A 146 7.41 -5.23 7.57
C PHE A 146 6.02 -4.87 7.05
N VAL A 147 5.42 -3.82 7.63
CA VAL A 147 4.20 -3.17 7.15
C VAL A 147 4.28 -1.67 7.34
N PHE A 148 3.57 -0.90 6.53
CA PHE A 148 3.34 0.51 6.86
C PHE A 148 2.26 0.65 7.94
N TYR A 149 2.27 1.76 8.66
CA TYR A 149 1.15 2.16 9.52
C TYR A 149 0.55 3.50 9.08
N SER A 150 -0.75 3.66 9.36
CA SER A 150 -1.51 4.85 9.02
C SER A 150 -1.24 5.96 10.04
N ASP A 151 -0.65 7.07 9.59
CA ASP A 151 -0.49 8.28 10.41
C ASP A 151 -1.84 8.88 10.83
N HIS A 152 -2.92 8.59 10.10
CA HIS A 152 -4.26 9.12 10.38
C HIS A 152 -5.02 8.29 11.42
N CYS A 153 -4.88 6.95 11.35
CA CYS A 153 -5.58 6.05 12.28
C CYS A 153 -4.82 5.86 13.60
N THR A 154 -3.50 6.08 13.62
CA THR A 154 -2.64 5.80 14.78
C THR A 154 -2.61 6.96 15.78
N THR A 155 -3.05 6.69 17.01
CA THR A 155 -2.89 7.53 18.20
C THR A 155 -1.93 6.92 19.21
N ASP A 156 -1.83 5.59 19.25
CA ASP A 156 -0.90 4.84 20.10
C ASP A 156 0.21 4.21 19.25
N TYR A 157 1.42 4.79 19.34
CA TYR A 157 2.59 4.35 18.59
C TYR A 157 3.26 3.11 19.18
N THR A 158 2.84 2.63 20.36
CA THR A 158 3.28 1.32 20.86
C THR A 158 2.55 0.17 20.16
N ASN A 159 1.35 0.45 19.64
CA ASN A 159 0.57 -0.49 18.83
C ASN A 159 -0.04 0.23 17.60
N PRO A 160 0.77 0.63 16.61
CA PRO A 160 0.31 1.45 15.48
C PRO A 160 -0.75 0.74 14.62
N ILE A 161 -1.68 1.46 14.01
CA ILE A 161 -2.65 0.86 13.08
C ILE A 161 -1.97 0.54 11.76
N VAL A 162 -1.71 -0.75 11.53
CA VAL A 162 -1.01 -1.24 10.34
C VAL A 162 -1.90 -1.25 9.11
N GLU A 163 -1.26 -1.03 7.98
CA GLU A 163 -1.88 -1.01 6.67
C GLU A 163 -1.50 -2.27 5.90
N ASN A 164 -2.36 -2.66 4.95
CA ASN A 164 -2.20 -3.93 4.23
C ASN A 164 -1.80 -3.74 2.76
N TRP A 165 -1.65 -2.53 2.25
CA TRP A 165 -1.31 -2.27 0.83
C TRP A 165 0.14 -2.60 0.47
N PHE A 166 1.02 -2.76 1.46
CA PHE A 166 2.38 -3.26 1.30
C PHE A 166 2.76 -4.06 2.54
N ILE A 167 3.17 -5.31 2.33
CA ILE A 167 3.57 -6.24 3.40
C ILE A 167 4.76 -7.04 2.89
N ALA A 168 5.86 -7.09 3.64
CA ALA A 168 6.98 -7.96 3.35
C ALA A 168 7.20 -8.91 4.51
N THR A 169 7.23 -10.22 4.24
CA THR A 169 7.24 -11.23 5.31
C THR A 169 7.93 -12.52 4.89
N THR A 170 8.40 -13.24 5.89
CA THR A 170 8.93 -14.60 5.74
C THR A 170 7.81 -15.60 5.53
N LYS A 171 8.11 -16.75 4.93
CA LYS A 171 7.13 -17.84 4.86
C LYS A 171 6.83 -18.35 6.28
N ASP A 172 5.60 -18.79 6.51
CA ASP A 172 5.13 -19.35 7.79
C ASP A 172 5.25 -18.37 8.99
N ASN A 173 5.19 -17.06 8.72
CA ASN A 173 5.27 -16.03 9.75
C ASN A 173 4.04 -16.00 10.67
N GLU A 174 4.27 -15.99 12.00
CA GLU A 174 3.21 -16.03 13.01
C GLU A 174 2.22 -14.86 12.90
N PHE A 175 2.70 -13.63 12.68
CA PHE A 175 1.84 -12.46 12.55
C PHE A 175 0.90 -12.57 11.35
N ILE A 176 1.41 -13.00 10.20
CA ILE A 176 0.59 -13.21 8.99
C ILE A 176 -0.41 -14.34 9.19
N ASN A 177 0.00 -15.43 9.85
CA ASN A 177 -0.88 -16.56 10.13
C ASN A 177 -2.07 -16.15 11.00
N ASP A 178 -1.83 -15.44 12.09
CA ASP A 178 -2.90 -14.98 12.98
C ASP A 178 -3.75 -13.89 12.36
N TRP A 179 -3.14 -12.99 11.59
CA TRP A 179 -3.87 -11.94 10.88
C TRP A 179 -4.83 -12.56 9.87
N PHE A 180 -4.34 -13.50 9.07
CA PHE A 180 -5.18 -14.24 8.14
C PHE A 180 -6.29 -15.02 8.85
N ALA A 181 -5.97 -15.73 9.94
CA ALA A 181 -6.95 -16.51 10.70
C ALA A 181 -8.05 -15.63 11.30
N GLU A 182 -7.72 -14.47 11.87
CA GLU A 182 -8.72 -13.53 12.40
C GLU A 182 -9.58 -12.93 11.28
N PHE A 183 -8.95 -12.52 10.17
CA PHE A 183 -9.69 -11.95 9.05
C PHE A 183 -10.57 -12.99 8.34
N GLN A 184 -10.13 -14.25 8.26
CA GLN A 184 -10.92 -15.35 7.70
C GLN A 184 -12.21 -15.59 8.48
N LYS A 185 -12.24 -15.36 9.81
CA LYS A 185 -13.50 -15.44 10.58
C LYS A 185 -14.51 -14.41 10.11
N CYS A 186 -14.07 -13.18 9.83
CA CYS A 186 -14.91 -12.14 9.26
C CYS A 186 -15.43 -12.53 7.88
N ILE A 187 -14.54 -13.00 6.99
CA ILE A 187 -14.91 -13.39 5.62
C ILE A 187 -15.91 -14.56 5.58
N SER A 188 -15.80 -15.49 6.53
CA SER A 188 -16.69 -16.65 6.63
C SER A 188 -17.98 -16.40 7.42
N ASP A 189 -18.14 -15.22 8.02
CA ASP A 189 -19.35 -14.87 8.75
C ASP A 189 -20.54 -14.70 7.80
N SER A 190 -21.75 -14.96 8.29
CA SER A 190 -22.97 -14.77 7.49
C SER A 190 -23.23 -13.30 7.16
N ASN A 191 -22.71 -12.37 7.98
CA ASN A 191 -22.81 -10.94 7.77
C ASN A 191 -21.45 -10.22 7.98
N PRO A 192 -20.50 -10.38 7.03
CA PRO A 192 -19.12 -9.93 7.19
C PRO A 192 -18.99 -8.41 7.40
N THR A 193 -19.87 -7.61 6.78
CA THR A 193 -19.86 -6.14 6.92
C THR A 193 -20.25 -5.68 8.33
N GLN A 194 -20.91 -6.53 9.12
CA GLN A 194 -21.27 -6.24 10.51
C GLN A 194 -20.29 -6.84 11.53
N TYR A 195 -19.42 -7.76 11.10
CA TYR A 195 -18.61 -8.61 11.99
C TYR A 195 -17.81 -7.80 13.03
N TYR A 196 -17.21 -6.67 12.61
CA TYR A 196 -16.42 -5.81 13.49
C TYR A 196 -17.16 -4.59 14.03
N LYS A 197 -18.50 -4.51 13.89
CA LYS A 197 -19.24 -3.31 14.34
C LYS A 197 -19.21 -3.09 15.85
N SER A 198 -19.08 -4.14 16.64
CA SER A 198 -18.92 -4.02 18.10
C SER A 198 -17.66 -3.23 18.49
N TYR A 199 -16.63 -3.21 17.64
CA TYR A 199 -15.40 -2.44 17.85
C TYR A 199 -15.51 -0.95 17.47
N ALA A 200 -16.62 -0.49 16.90
CA ALA A 200 -16.72 0.87 16.34
C ALA A 200 -16.43 2.00 17.34
N GLN A 201 -16.59 1.75 18.65
CA GLN A 201 -16.26 2.70 19.73
C GLN A 201 -15.06 2.28 20.59
N ASP A 202 -14.44 1.13 20.29
CA ASP A 202 -13.30 0.61 21.03
C ASP A 202 -12.00 1.31 20.57
N ARG A 203 -11.74 2.49 21.14
CA ARG A 203 -10.55 3.29 20.82
C ARG A 203 -9.27 2.64 21.32
N ASP A 204 -9.34 1.73 22.28
CA ASP A 204 -8.18 1.01 22.74
C ASP A 204 -7.68 0.07 21.64
N VAL A 205 -8.59 -0.63 20.96
CA VAL A 205 -8.25 -1.57 19.87
C VAL A 205 -8.09 -0.84 18.53
N ILE A 206 -9.14 -0.19 18.02
CA ILE A 206 -9.18 0.29 16.64
C ILE A 206 -8.75 1.75 16.48
N GLN A 207 -8.45 2.45 17.58
CA GLN A 207 -7.98 3.84 17.58
C GLN A 207 -8.87 4.73 16.70
N ASN A 208 -8.30 5.45 15.73
CA ASN A 208 -9.05 6.35 14.83
C ASN A 208 -9.47 5.70 13.50
N ILE A 209 -9.56 4.36 13.41
CA ILE A 209 -10.11 3.72 12.21
C ILE A 209 -11.55 4.25 11.97
N PRO A 210 -11.81 4.93 10.83
CA PRO A 210 -13.07 5.67 10.64
C PRO A 210 -14.26 4.79 10.28
N ASN A 211 -14.02 3.60 9.73
CA ASN A 211 -15.08 2.73 9.23
C ASN A 211 -14.76 1.24 9.45
N THR A 212 -15.65 0.55 10.16
CA THR A 212 -15.53 -0.86 10.50
C THR A 212 -16.02 -1.84 9.43
N ASP A 213 -16.74 -1.38 8.41
CA ASP A 213 -17.24 -2.22 7.30
C ASP A 213 -16.39 -2.13 6.01
N TYR A 214 -15.35 -1.29 6.00
CA TYR A 214 -14.42 -1.14 4.88
C TYR A 214 -12.98 -1.51 5.26
N LEU A 215 -12.45 -0.99 6.36
CA LEU A 215 -11.09 -1.26 6.83
C LEU A 215 -11.01 -2.53 7.69
N MET A 216 -11.80 -3.55 7.34
CA MET A 216 -11.95 -4.78 8.12
C MET A 216 -10.62 -5.52 8.32
N CYS A 217 -9.77 -5.53 7.29
CA CYS A 217 -8.45 -6.16 7.39
C CYS A 217 -7.52 -5.39 8.35
N TYR A 218 -7.65 -4.07 8.49
CA TYR A 218 -6.88 -3.28 9.48
C TYR A 218 -7.34 -3.63 10.89
N ILE A 219 -8.65 -3.78 11.08
CA ILE A 219 -9.25 -4.14 12.38
C ILE A 219 -8.82 -5.53 12.82
N ALA A 220 -8.82 -6.50 11.90
CA ALA A 220 -8.31 -7.85 12.19
C ALA A 220 -6.87 -7.81 12.73
N ALA A 221 -6.00 -7.00 12.11
CA ALA A 221 -4.62 -6.80 12.58
C ALA A 221 -4.57 -6.15 13.96
N ALA A 222 -5.37 -5.09 14.18
CA ALA A 222 -5.41 -4.38 15.46
C ALA A 222 -5.84 -5.29 16.62
N ILE A 223 -6.85 -6.13 16.38
CA ILE A 223 -7.37 -7.12 17.35
C ILE A 223 -6.27 -8.11 17.75
N ILE A 224 -5.60 -8.74 16.77
CA ILE A 224 -4.59 -9.76 17.11
C ILE A 224 -3.38 -9.16 17.82
N ARG A 225 -2.99 -7.92 17.47
CA ARG A 225 -1.84 -7.22 18.07
C ARG A 225 -2.14 -6.69 19.47
N LYS A 226 -3.41 -6.57 19.84
CA LYS A 226 -3.82 -6.34 21.24
C LYS A 226 -3.73 -7.58 22.11
N ARG A 227 -3.86 -8.78 21.53
CA ARG A 227 -3.84 -10.05 22.26
C ARG A 227 -2.42 -10.54 22.55
N LYS A 228 -1.47 -10.26 21.66
CA LYS A 228 -0.06 -10.64 21.83
C LYS A 228 0.88 -9.76 21.01
N ASN A 229 2.16 -9.79 21.38
CA ASN A 229 3.24 -9.08 20.69
C ASN A 229 3.77 -9.90 19.50
N TYR A 230 4.20 -9.20 18.44
CA TYR A 230 4.77 -9.79 17.24
C TYR A 230 6.04 -9.05 16.83
N ASN A 231 6.92 -9.73 16.11
CA ASN A 231 8.10 -9.14 15.47
C ASN A 231 7.69 -8.39 14.19
N VAL A 232 7.10 -7.20 14.36
CA VAL A 232 6.64 -6.37 13.24
C VAL A 232 7.42 -5.06 13.23
N VAL A 233 8.13 -4.82 12.13
CA VAL A 233 8.78 -3.55 11.84
C VAL A 233 7.80 -2.67 11.08
N THR A 234 7.64 -1.42 11.50
CA THR A 234 6.70 -0.53 10.84
C THR A 234 7.28 0.84 10.52
N LEU A 235 6.78 1.44 9.45
CA LEU A 235 7.11 2.79 9.02
C LEU A 235 5.82 3.56 8.73
N ASN A 236 5.78 4.85 9.07
CA ASN A 236 4.61 5.66 8.80
C ASN A 236 4.41 5.88 7.29
N SER A 237 3.19 5.61 6.82
CA SER A 237 2.83 5.65 5.41
C SER A 237 3.00 7.03 4.76
N GLY A 238 2.77 8.11 5.53
CA GLY A 238 2.86 9.49 5.08
C GLY A 238 4.28 9.92 4.73
N SER A 239 5.31 9.23 5.23
CA SER A 239 6.70 9.50 4.84
C SER A 239 7.07 8.92 3.46
N GLN A 240 6.30 7.93 2.98
CA GLN A 240 6.59 7.20 1.74
C GLN A 240 5.35 7.14 0.83
N GLY A 241 4.71 5.97 0.73
CA GLY A 241 3.67 5.70 -0.26
C GLY A 241 2.52 6.68 -0.24
N HIS A 242 2.13 7.16 0.94
CA HIS A 242 1.05 8.12 1.05
C HIS A 242 1.49 9.59 1.11
N TYR A 243 2.78 9.92 1.00
CA TYR A 243 3.29 11.30 1.06
C TYR A 243 2.47 12.29 0.23
N TYR A 244 2.31 12.02 -1.07
CA TYR A 244 1.56 12.91 -1.97
C TYR A 244 0.07 13.00 -1.63
N ASN A 245 -0.54 11.91 -1.14
CA ASN A 245 -1.92 11.91 -0.68
C ASN A 245 -2.06 12.79 0.58
N TYR A 246 -1.13 12.72 1.53
CA TYR A 246 -1.17 13.50 2.77
C TYR A 246 -0.92 14.98 2.54
N VAL A 247 0.14 15.31 1.78
CA VAL A 247 0.54 16.69 1.58
C VAL A 247 -0.43 17.44 0.66
N LEU A 248 -1.09 16.75 -0.27
CA LEU A 248 -2.06 17.34 -1.19
C LEU A 248 -3.52 16.95 -0.92
N TYR A 249 -3.82 16.46 0.29
CA TYR A 249 -5.19 16.14 0.73
C TYR A 249 -5.97 15.24 -0.24
N SER A 250 -5.29 14.21 -0.76
CA SER A 250 -5.81 13.27 -1.76
C SER A 250 -6.37 13.94 -3.02
N ASN A 251 -5.89 15.14 -3.37
CA ASN A 251 -6.28 15.81 -4.60
C ASN A 251 -5.52 15.21 -5.80
N GLY A 252 -6.17 14.28 -6.51
CA GLY A 252 -5.58 13.57 -7.65
C GLY A 252 -5.05 14.46 -8.77
N PHE A 253 -5.67 15.64 -8.99
CA PHE A 253 -5.23 16.58 -10.03
C PHE A 253 -3.87 17.20 -9.69
N PHE A 254 -3.70 17.75 -8.48
CA PHE A 254 -2.41 18.31 -8.06
C PHE A 254 -1.32 17.25 -7.93
N ILE A 255 -1.69 16.03 -7.52
CA ILE A 255 -0.77 14.88 -7.49
C ILE A 255 -0.28 14.58 -8.91
N ALA A 256 -1.18 14.46 -9.90
CA ALA A 256 -0.82 14.23 -11.29
C ALA A 256 0.09 15.34 -11.84
N LEU A 257 -0.23 16.61 -11.59
CA LEU A 257 0.62 17.76 -11.99
C LEU A 257 2.04 17.65 -11.43
N LYS A 258 2.21 17.33 -10.13
CA LYS A 258 3.55 17.18 -9.53
C LYS A 258 4.29 15.99 -10.13
N LEU A 259 3.63 14.85 -10.26
CA LEU A 259 4.27 13.59 -10.61
C LEU A 259 4.58 13.45 -12.11
N LEU A 260 3.81 14.12 -12.98
CA LEU A 260 3.95 14.01 -14.44
C LEU A 260 4.55 15.26 -15.09
N LEU A 261 4.45 16.46 -14.50
CA LEU A 261 4.91 17.71 -15.12
C LEU A 261 6.02 18.45 -14.37
N ALA A 262 6.15 18.29 -13.04
CA ALA A 262 7.24 18.91 -12.31
C ALA A 262 8.55 18.13 -12.54
N ASN A 263 9.68 18.83 -12.56
CA ASN A 263 10.98 18.18 -12.69
C ASN A 263 11.37 17.51 -11.35
N LYS A 264 11.65 16.21 -11.40
CA LYS A 264 11.93 15.38 -10.21
C LYS A 264 13.11 15.87 -9.37
N LYS A 265 14.03 16.66 -9.94
CA LYS A 265 15.15 17.28 -9.21
C LYS A 265 14.70 18.30 -8.16
N TYR A 266 13.52 18.90 -8.31
CA TYR A 266 13.04 20.01 -7.47
C TYR A 266 11.85 19.65 -6.59
N ILE A 267 11.48 18.38 -6.53
CA ILE A 267 10.38 17.89 -5.69
C ILE A 267 10.86 16.72 -4.86
N TYR A 268 10.19 16.47 -3.74
CA TYR A 268 10.49 15.30 -2.91
C TYR A 268 10.19 14.00 -3.67
N ASN A 269 11.12 13.06 -3.60
CA ASN A 269 11.03 11.77 -4.28
C ASN A 269 11.02 10.65 -3.22
N PRO A 270 9.84 10.21 -2.73
CA PRO A 270 9.76 9.08 -1.81
C PRO A 270 10.16 7.78 -2.54
N ARG A 271 10.56 6.75 -1.78
CA ARG A 271 11.04 5.46 -2.31
C ARG A 271 9.96 4.71 -3.09
N LEU A 272 8.71 4.93 -2.70
CA LEU A 272 7.53 4.45 -3.40
C LEU A 272 6.37 5.44 -3.28
N ILE A 273 5.45 5.40 -4.23
CA ILE A 273 4.28 6.29 -4.34
C ILE A 273 3.04 5.43 -4.56
N LYS A 274 2.07 5.50 -3.64
CA LYS A 274 0.80 4.77 -3.73
C LYS A 274 -0.29 5.68 -4.28
N PHE A 275 -0.92 5.24 -5.37
CA PHE A 275 -2.14 5.85 -5.89
C PHE A 275 -3.35 5.10 -5.35
N THR A 276 -4.28 5.83 -4.73
CA THR A 276 -5.57 5.28 -4.29
C THR A 276 -6.55 5.25 -5.47
N ASN A 277 -7.72 4.63 -5.28
CA ASN A 277 -8.78 4.68 -6.28
C ASN A 277 -9.17 6.13 -6.64
N GLU A 278 -9.17 7.03 -5.66
CA GLU A 278 -9.53 8.44 -5.83
C GLU A 278 -8.42 9.26 -6.51
N THR A 279 -7.15 8.94 -6.28
CA THR A 279 -6.03 9.77 -6.77
C THR A 279 -5.46 9.33 -8.11
N ARG A 280 -5.75 8.11 -8.56
CA ARG A 280 -5.20 7.58 -9.83
C ARG A 280 -5.85 8.14 -11.09
N GLU A 281 -7.09 8.62 -11.04
CA GLU A 281 -7.86 8.96 -12.24
C GLU A 281 -7.18 10.03 -13.10
N PHE A 282 -6.73 11.13 -12.48
CA PHE A 282 -6.05 12.21 -13.21
C PHE A 282 -4.70 11.79 -13.77
N ALA A 283 -3.92 11.03 -13.00
CA ALA A 283 -2.63 10.53 -13.47
C ALA A 283 -2.81 9.58 -14.68
N ASN A 284 -3.83 8.70 -14.63
CA ASN A 284 -4.19 7.86 -15.77
C ASN A 284 -4.54 8.69 -17.01
N LYS A 285 -5.46 9.65 -16.88
CA LYS A 285 -5.86 10.54 -17.99
C LYS A 285 -4.67 11.29 -18.57
N PHE A 286 -3.77 11.79 -17.74
CA PHE A 286 -2.59 12.52 -18.19
C PHE A 286 -1.65 11.60 -19.00
N ILE A 287 -1.42 10.38 -18.55
CA ILE A 287 -0.60 9.39 -19.27
C ILE A 287 -1.23 9.06 -20.63
N GLU A 288 -2.54 8.76 -20.66
CA GLU A 288 -3.28 8.45 -21.90
C GLU A 288 -3.23 9.59 -22.91
N ASN A 289 -3.31 10.84 -22.44
CA ASN A 289 -3.26 12.04 -23.28
C ASN A 289 -1.82 12.56 -23.52
N ARG A 290 -0.79 11.79 -23.14
CA ARG A 290 0.63 12.18 -23.29
C ARG A 290 0.99 13.52 -22.62
N LEU A 291 0.30 13.86 -21.54
CA LEU A 291 0.53 15.05 -20.72
C LEU A 291 1.56 14.76 -19.62
N PHE A 292 2.82 14.59 -20.02
CA PHE A 292 3.94 14.40 -19.10
C PHE A 292 5.24 15.01 -19.65
N ARG A 293 6.21 15.23 -18.78
CA ARG A 293 7.57 15.63 -19.13
C ARG A 293 8.55 14.51 -18.79
N ASP A 294 9.52 14.25 -19.65
CA ASP A 294 10.55 13.22 -19.44
C ASP A 294 11.35 13.40 -18.14
N LYS A 295 11.44 14.64 -17.64
CA LYS A 295 12.16 14.98 -16.41
C LYS A 295 11.29 14.84 -15.15
N SER A 296 10.01 14.45 -15.27
CA SER A 296 9.15 14.18 -14.12
C SER A 296 9.40 12.78 -13.54
N ILE A 297 8.85 12.51 -12.36
CA ILE A 297 9.02 11.23 -11.68
C ILE A 297 8.47 10.11 -12.58
N LEU A 298 7.20 10.20 -12.96
CA LEU A 298 6.53 9.19 -13.77
C LEU A 298 6.97 9.25 -15.24
N GLY A 299 7.11 10.46 -15.80
CA GLY A 299 7.49 10.65 -17.20
C GLY A 299 8.85 10.05 -17.54
N SER A 300 9.79 10.03 -16.60
CA SER A 300 11.10 9.43 -16.81
C SER A 300 11.06 7.91 -17.03
N SER A 301 10.11 7.20 -16.41
CA SER A 301 9.91 5.76 -16.63
C SER A 301 9.10 5.43 -17.89
N ILE A 302 8.30 6.38 -18.39
CA ILE A 302 7.57 6.20 -19.66
C ILE A 302 8.53 6.28 -20.85
N LYS A 303 9.49 7.21 -20.81
CA LYS A 303 10.50 7.37 -21.87
C LYS A 303 11.40 6.13 -22.02
N SER A 304 11.95 5.63 -20.91
CA SER A 304 12.85 4.47 -20.93
C SER A 304 12.17 3.24 -21.57
N ARG A 305 10.86 3.07 -21.37
CA ARG A 305 10.08 2.00 -22.01
C ARG A 305 10.03 2.13 -23.54
N ASN A 306 9.80 3.34 -24.06
CA ASN A 306 9.71 3.58 -25.50
C ASN A 306 11.06 3.33 -26.20
N GLU A 307 12.17 3.69 -25.55
CA GLU A 307 13.52 3.42 -26.05
C GLU A 307 13.85 1.93 -26.10
N ILE A 308 13.43 1.14 -25.09
CA ILE A 308 13.61 -0.32 -25.07
C ILE A 308 12.76 -1.00 -26.15
N SER A 309 11.53 -0.54 -26.40
CA SER A 309 10.66 -1.13 -27.44
C SER A 309 11.08 -0.82 -28.89
N LEU A 310 11.91 0.19 -29.11
CA LEU A 310 12.40 0.59 -30.44
C LEU A 310 13.81 0.01 -30.75
N GLY A 311 14.49 -0.55 -29.75
CA GLY A 311 15.82 -1.13 -29.88
C GLY A 311 15.89 -2.66 -29.81
N GLY A 312 14.73 -3.34 -29.87
CA GLY A 312 14.60 -4.79 -29.87
C GLY A 312 14.00 -5.33 -31.17
#